data_AF-A0A2A5DQ04-F1
#
_entry.id   AF-A0A2A5DQ04-F1
#
_cell.length_a   1.000
_cell.length_b   1.000
_cell.length_c   1.000
_cell.angle_alpha   90.00
_cell.angle_beta   90.00
_cell.angle_gamma   90.00
#
_symmetry.space_group_name_H-M   'P 1'
#
loop_
_entity.id
_entity.type
_entity.pdbx_description
1 polymer ?
#
loop_
_entity_poly.entity_id
_entity_poly.type
_entity_poly.pdbx_seq_one_letter_code
_entity_poly.pdbx_strand_id
1 'polypeptide(L)' 'MVKKTAEAAPPEPDEGRQTYNAAHAILRDGKRYDAGDAIRLTMAEAKALLKSGAISDVKKKPAKATEE' A
#
# COMPACT_ATOMS: atom_id res chain seq x y z
N MET A 1 -23.51 -28.00 18.49
CA MET A 1 -22.75 -27.68 17.27
C MET A 1 -23.02 -26.23 16.91
N VAL A 2 -22.12 -25.30 17.27
CA VAL A 2 -22.31 -23.86 17.00
C VAL A 2 -21.21 -23.41 16.05
N LYS A 3 -21.64 -22.69 15.01
CA LYS A 3 -20.89 -22.43 13.78
C LYS A 3 -19.71 -21.50 14.03
N LYS A 4 -18.55 -21.96 13.55
CA LYS A 4 -17.31 -21.23 13.24
C LYS A 4 -17.54 -19.73 13.06
N THR A 5 -17.21 -18.94 14.09
CA THR A 5 -16.94 -17.52 13.94
C THR A 5 -15.83 -17.39 12.91
N ALA A 6 -16.10 -16.69 11.82
CA ALA A 6 -15.06 -16.15 10.98
C ALA A 6 -14.31 -15.14 11.85
N GLU A 7 -13.36 -15.66 12.63
CA GLU A 7 -12.28 -14.90 13.24
C GLU A 7 -11.67 -14.11 12.09
N ALA A 8 -11.98 -12.81 12.06
CA ALA A 8 -11.33 -11.86 11.19
C ALA A 8 -9.85 -12.19 11.30
N ALA A 9 -9.25 -12.57 10.16
CA ALA A 9 -7.87 -12.99 10.10
C ALA A 9 -7.05 -12.03 11.00
N PRO A 10 -6.31 -12.56 11.99
CA PRO A 10 -5.55 -11.71 12.91
C PRO A 10 -4.83 -10.67 12.06
N PRO A 11 -4.90 -9.36 12.41
CA PRO A 11 -4.26 -8.33 11.60
C PRO A 11 -2.81 -8.78 11.40
N GLU A 12 -2.48 -9.15 10.15
CA GLU A 12 -1.17 -9.73 9.84
C GLU A 12 -0.12 -8.80 10.46
N PRO A 13 0.89 -9.35 11.16
CA PRO A 13 1.89 -8.53 11.84
C PRO A 13 2.45 -7.53 10.84
N ASP A 14 2.65 -6.29 11.28
CA ASP A 14 3.12 -5.09 10.54
C ASP A 14 4.44 -5.28 9.76
N GLU A 15 5.00 -6.49 9.75
CA GLU A 15 6.20 -6.96 9.07
C GLU A 15 5.97 -7.06 7.56
N GLY A 16 5.90 -5.92 6.91
CA GLY A 16 5.82 -5.86 5.45
C GLY A 16 5.31 -4.55 4.87
N ARG A 17 5.12 -3.52 5.71
CA ARG A 17 4.69 -2.20 5.22
C ARG A 17 5.79 -1.51 4.44
N GLN A 18 5.64 -1.49 3.13
CA GLN A 18 6.50 -0.72 2.23
C GLN A 18 5.79 0.56 1.77
N THR A 19 6.58 1.54 1.37
CA THR A 19 6.05 2.79 0.83
C THR A 19 5.85 2.64 -0.66
N TYR A 20 4.66 3.02 -1.14
CA TYR A 20 4.26 3.03 -2.53
C TYR A 20 3.78 4.43 -2.91
N ASN A 21 3.83 4.79 -4.19
CA ASN A 21 3.30 6.06 -4.66
C ASN A 21 1.87 5.82 -5.16
N ALA A 22 0.92 6.60 -4.67
CA ALA A 22 -0.40 6.68 -5.28
C ALA A 22 -0.24 7.07 -6.75
N ALA A 23 -0.74 6.25 -7.67
CA ALA A 23 -0.82 6.62 -9.09
C ALA A 23 -2.08 7.45 -9.36
N HIS A 24 -3.10 7.27 -8.52
CA HIS A 24 -4.38 7.98 -8.56
C HIS A 24 -4.78 8.45 -7.16
N ALA A 25 -5.77 9.35 -7.07
CA ALA A 25 -6.31 9.75 -5.78
C ALA A 25 -7.00 8.57 -5.08
N ILE A 26 -6.54 8.22 -3.88
CA ILE A 26 -7.04 7.11 -3.07
C ILE A 26 -7.63 7.66 -1.78
N LEU A 27 -8.83 7.21 -1.41
CA LEU A 27 -9.44 7.47 -0.12
C LEU A 27 -9.19 6.27 0.79
N ARG A 28 -8.44 6.46 1.87
CA ARG A 28 -8.08 5.42 2.82
C ARG A 28 -8.21 5.94 4.25
N ASP A 29 -8.95 5.23 5.10
CA ASP A 29 -9.16 5.57 6.52
C ASP A 29 -9.66 7.02 6.73
N GLY A 30 -10.45 7.55 5.80
CA GLY A 30 -10.92 8.94 5.82
C GLY A 30 -9.89 9.98 5.36
N LYS A 31 -8.66 9.56 5.04
CA LYS A 31 -7.61 10.39 4.47
C LYS A 31 -7.56 10.22 2.95
N ARG A 32 -7.51 11.35 2.23
CA ARG A 32 -7.26 11.37 0.79
C ARG A 32 -5.75 11.44 0.54
N TYR A 33 -5.29 10.58 -0.34
CA TYR A 33 -3.93 10.53 -0.83
C TYR A 33 -3.98 10.83 -2.32
N ASP A 34 -3.43 11.96 -2.75
CA ASP A 34 -3.45 12.34 -4.16
C ASP A 34 -2.37 11.60 -4.97
N ALA A 35 -2.47 11.67 -6.30
CA ALA A 35 -1.47 11.04 -7.17
C ALA A 35 -0.07 11.63 -6.91
N GLY A 36 0.92 10.76 -6.75
CA GLY A 36 2.28 11.08 -6.35
C GLY A 36 2.52 11.05 -4.83
N ASP A 37 1.47 10.93 -4.01
CA ASP A 37 1.63 10.85 -2.56
C ASP A 37 2.16 9.47 -2.12
N ALA A 38 3.00 9.48 -1.09
CA ALA A 38 3.63 8.29 -0.55
C ALA A 38 2.73 7.61 0.50
N ILE A 39 2.20 6.44 0.15
CA ILE A 39 1.34 5.63 1.02
C ILE A 39 2.09 4.42 1.54
N ARG A 40 2.09 4.24 2.86
CA ARG A 40 2.56 3.01 3.51
C ARG A 40 1.49 1.92 3.45
N LEU A 41 1.78 0.84 2.76
CA LEU A 41 0.84 -0.26 2.54
C LEU A 41 1.51 -1.59 2.87
N THR A 42 0.72 -2.52 3.39
CA THR A 42 1.14 -3.92 3.52
C THR A 42 1.32 -4.54 2.13
N MET A 43 2.09 -5.63 2.03
CA MET A 43 2.29 -6.32 0.75
C MET A 43 0.97 -6.84 0.13
N ALA A 44 0.02 -7.26 0.97
CA ALA A 44 -1.30 -7.71 0.53
C ALA A 44 -2.15 -6.57 -0.06
N GLU A 45 -2.24 -5.44 0.64
CA GLU A 45 -2.93 -4.24 0.15
C GLU A 45 -2.24 -3.68 -1.09
N ALA A 46 -0.91 -3.59 -1.06
CA ALA A 46 -0.12 -3.11 -2.18
C ALA A 46 -0.35 -3.98 -3.41
N LYS A 47 -0.41 -5.31 -3.28
CA LYS A 47 -0.73 -6.20 -4.41
C LYS A 47 -2.11 -5.94 -4.99
N ALA A 48 -3.12 -5.71 -4.15
CA ALA A 48 -4.46 -5.38 -4.61
C ALA A 48 -4.50 -4.03 -5.34
N LEU A 49 -3.85 -3.02 -4.78
CA LEU A 49 -3.81 -1.67 -5.34
C LEU A 49 -2.91 -1.58 -6.59
N LEU A 50 -1.79 -2.30 -6.65
CA LEU A 50 -0.94 -2.44 -7.83
C LEU A 50 -1.71 -3.12 -8.97
N LYS A 51 -2.46 -4.18 -8.66
CA LYS A 51 -3.30 -4.88 -9.65
C LYS A 51 -4.41 -3.97 -10.18
N SER A 52 -4.94 -3.09 -9.35
CA SER A 52 -5.90 -2.06 -9.76
C SER A 52 -5.25 -0.87 -10.47
N GLY A 53 -3.92 -0.76 -10.46
CA GLY A 53 -3.19 0.43 -10.94
C GLY A 53 -3.34 1.67 -10.05
N ALA A 54 -3.94 1.55 -8.86
CA ALA A 54 -4.18 2.68 -7.96
C ALA A 54 -2.89 3.22 -7.32
N ILE A 55 -1.89 2.34 -7.16
CA ILE A 55 -0.54 2.69 -6.71
C ILE A 55 0.48 2.17 -7.73
N SER A 56 1.69 2.71 -7.64
CA SER A 56 2.88 2.21 -8.31
C SER A 56 3.96 1.90 -7.29
N ASP A 57 4.75 0.89 -7.62
CA ASP A 57 5.96 0.56 -6.86
C ASP A 57 6.82 1.81 -6.79
N VAL A 58 7.19 2.23 -5.57
CA VAL A 58 8.31 3.15 -5.42
C VAL A 58 9.54 2.28 -5.64
N LYS A 59 9.73 1.84 -6.88
CA LYS A 59 10.99 1.28 -7.30
C LYS A 59 11.96 2.38 -6.92
N LYS A 60 12.78 2.13 -5.90
CA LYS A 60 13.98 2.92 -5.64
C LYS A 60 14.69 2.93 -6.99
N LYS A 61 14.41 3.94 -7.82
CA LYS A 61 15.45 4.57 -8.60
C LYS A 61 16.51 4.73 -7.52
N PRO A 62 17.70 4.09 -7.62
CA PRO A 62 18.78 4.62 -6.81
C PRO A 62 18.71 6.11 -7.08
N ALA A 63 18.64 6.91 -6.02
CA ALA A 63 18.93 8.31 -6.15
C ALA A 63 20.33 8.33 -6.73
N LYS A 64 20.43 8.29 -8.06
CA LYS A 64 21.56 8.79 -8.80
C LYS A 64 21.42 10.27 -8.50
N ALA A 65 22.07 10.67 -7.40
CA ALA A 65 22.62 11.98 -7.26
C ALA A 65 23.37 12.23 -8.58
N THR A 66 22.73 12.99 -9.46
CA THR A 66 23.30 13.44 -10.73
C THR A 66 22.63 14.78 -10.99
N GLU A 67 23.24 15.79 -10.36
CA GLU A 67 23.20 17.25 -10.54
C GLU A 67 23.90 17.75 -9.26
N GLU A 68 25.02 18.45 -9.23
CA GLU A 68 25.91 19.11 -10.20
C GLU A 68 27.29 19.22 -9.53
#